data_AF-A0A9P7K1L4-F1
#
_entry.id   AF-A0A9P7K1L4-F1
#
_cell.length_a   1.000
_cell.length_b   1.000
_cell.length_c   1.000
_cell.angle_alpha   90.00
_cell.angle_beta   90.00
_cell.angle_gamma   90.00
#
_symmetry.space_group_name_H-M   'P 1'
#
loop_
_entity.id
_entity.type
_entity.pdbx_description
1 polymer ?
#
loop_
_entity_poly.entity_id
_entity_poly.type
_entity_poly.pdbx_seq_one_letter_code
_entity_poly.pdbx_strand_id
1 'polypeptide(L)'
;LSPELFDAFPRRAGMSVWDAVCTGFDGGYVPRGRDALGVGVLAPIGPAEEEERRVRAWGVVEALGPGAWGEEGEEQRRTTAQEWAKRRFADLPVGEQRMVLLARALVGRAPLVLLDEVWSGMGAGMVRAARAYLREGGGVGPEQAVVVITHWAEEVPWTREEGVKVFRLHGGVGRVVGPGEE
;
A
#
# COMPACT_ATOMS: atom_id res chain seq x y z
N LEU A 1 15.61 -12.17 -0.77
CA LEU A 1 14.70 -11.60 -1.79
C LEU A 1 14.01 -12.75 -2.48
N SER A 2 12.79 -13.13 -2.08
CA SER A 2 11.98 -14.06 -2.89
C SER A 2 11.71 -13.36 -4.23
N PRO A 3 12.25 -13.87 -5.35
CA PRO A 3 12.14 -13.24 -6.66
C PRO A 3 10.72 -13.31 -7.24
N GLU A 4 9.84 -14.15 -6.67
CA GLU A 4 8.56 -14.52 -7.28
C GLU A 4 7.49 -13.41 -7.22
N LEU A 5 7.57 -12.49 -6.25
CA LEU A 5 6.62 -11.37 -6.12
C LEU A 5 6.78 -10.29 -7.20
N PHE A 6 7.96 -10.21 -7.85
CA PHE A 6 8.20 -9.28 -8.95
C PHE A 6 7.51 -9.69 -10.26
N ASP A 7 7.15 -10.98 -10.39
CA ASP A 7 6.56 -11.59 -11.58
C ASP A 7 5.04 -11.77 -11.49
N ALA A 8 4.44 -11.69 -10.30
CA ALA A 8 3.05 -12.13 -10.08
C ALA A 8 1.97 -11.09 -10.44
N PHE A 9 2.28 -9.78 -10.42
CA PHE A 9 1.30 -8.77 -10.82
C PHE A 9 1.23 -8.65 -12.35
N PRO A 10 0.07 -8.80 -12.99
CA PRO A 10 -0.02 -8.72 -14.45
C PRO A 10 0.44 -7.35 -14.94
N ARG A 11 1.67 -7.29 -15.49
CA ARG A 11 2.21 -6.11 -16.18
C ARG A 11 1.55 -5.93 -17.54
N ARG A 12 0.21 -5.93 -17.58
CA ARG A 12 -0.53 -5.73 -18.83
C ARG A 12 -0.06 -4.43 -19.46
N ALA A 13 0.23 -4.48 -20.76
CA ALA A 13 0.68 -3.33 -21.50
C ALA A 13 -0.32 -2.17 -21.34
N GLY A 14 0.18 -1.01 -20.93
CA GLY A 14 -0.61 0.22 -20.82
C GLY A 14 -1.29 0.49 -19.48
N MET A 15 -1.18 -0.39 -18.47
CA MET A 15 -1.73 -0.09 -17.14
C MET A 15 -0.98 1.08 -16.47
N SER A 16 -1.72 2.13 -16.12
CA SER A 16 -1.17 3.27 -15.37
C SER A 16 -1.01 2.95 -13.88
N VAL A 17 -0.31 3.81 -13.14
CA VAL A 17 -0.24 3.75 -11.68
C VAL A 17 -1.63 3.86 -11.06
N TRP A 18 -2.44 4.81 -11.56
CA TRP A 18 -3.82 4.99 -11.11
C TRP A 18 -4.64 3.70 -11.25
N ASP A 19 -4.57 3.08 -12.44
CA ASP A 19 -5.26 1.84 -12.73
C ASP A 19 -4.84 0.73 -11.76
N ALA A 20 -3.52 0.56 -11.56
CA ALA A 20 -2.96 -0.46 -10.69
C ALA A 20 -3.44 -0.30 -9.25
N VAL A 21 -3.40 0.93 -8.71
CA VAL A 21 -3.93 1.24 -7.37
C VAL A 21 -5.41 0.90 -7.29
N CYS A 22 -6.24 1.41 -8.22
CA CYS A 22 -7.69 1.26 -8.15
C CYS A 22 -8.17 -0.18 -8.29
N THR A 23 -7.40 -1.08 -8.91
CA THR A 23 -7.73 -2.53 -8.89
C THR A 23 -7.85 -3.11 -7.47
N GLY A 24 -7.25 -2.44 -6.48
CA GLY A 24 -7.32 -2.80 -5.07
C GLY A 24 -8.72 -2.69 -4.45
N PHE A 25 -9.63 -1.86 -4.98
CA PHE A 25 -10.97 -1.72 -4.43
C PHE A 25 -11.79 -3.01 -4.47
N ASP A 26 -11.67 -3.77 -5.56
CA ASP A 26 -12.37 -5.05 -5.72
C ASP A 26 -11.43 -6.26 -5.50
N GLY A 27 -10.17 -6.02 -5.13
CA GLY A 27 -9.15 -7.08 -4.97
C GLY A 27 -8.69 -7.75 -6.26
N GLY A 28 -9.11 -7.25 -7.43
CA GLY A 28 -8.76 -7.80 -8.74
C GLY A 28 -7.40 -7.32 -9.27
N TYR A 29 -7.07 -7.75 -10.48
CA TYR A 29 -5.83 -7.36 -11.19
C TYR A 29 -6.13 -6.69 -12.55
N VAL A 30 -7.40 -6.43 -12.82
CA VAL A 30 -7.88 -5.84 -14.05
C VAL A 30 -8.70 -4.61 -13.69
N PRO A 31 -8.36 -3.43 -14.24
CA PRO A 31 -9.16 -2.23 -14.10
C PRO A 31 -10.58 -2.48 -14.59
N ARG A 32 -11.57 -2.12 -13.79
CA ARG A 32 -12.99 -2.27 -14.10
C ARG A 32 -13.75 -1.02 -13.66
N GLY A 33 -14.94 -0.85 -14.22
CA GLY A 33 -15.78 0.30 -13.92
C GLY A 33 -15.27 1.59 -14.56
N ARG A 34 -15.93 2.69 -14.21
CA ARG A 34 -15.55 4.02 -14.68
C ARG A 34 -14.28 4.46 -13.96
N ASP A 35 -13.32 5.01 -14.72
CA ASP A 35 -12.02 5.47 -14.21
C ASP A 35 -11.27 4.43 -13.36
N ALA A 36 -11.44 3.14 -13.65
CA ALA A 36 -10.85 2.01 -12.93
C ALA A 36 -11.29 1.83 -11.47
N LEU A 37 -12.31 2.56 -10.99
CA LEU A 37 -12.73 2.58 -9.57
C LEU A 37 -13.45 1.29 -9.11
N GLY A 38 -13.50 0.28 -9.96
CA GLY A 38 -14.14 -0.99 -9.68
C GLY A 38 -15.63 -0.98 -9.98
N VAL A 39 -16.24 -2.14 -9.77
CA VAL A 39 -17.68 -2.36 -9.94
C VAL A 39 -18.33 -2.89 -8.67
N GLY A 40 -17.55 -3.05 -7.60
CA GLY A 40 -18.00 -3.68 -6.36
C GLY A 40 -17.82 -5.20 -6.39
N VAL A 41 -17.74 -5.80 -5.19
CA VAL A 41 -17.47 -7.23 -5.02
C VAL A 41 -18.78 -8.03 -4.90
N LEU A 42 -19.69 -7.57 -4.04
CA LEU A 42 -20.97 -8.25 -3.77
C LEU A 42 -22.15 -7.61 -4.49
N ALA A 43 -22.08 -6.31 -4.76
CA ALA A 43 -23.12 -5.53 -5.43
C ALA A 43 -22.48 -4.42 -6.27
N PRO A 44 -23.15 -3.96 -7.34
CA PRO A 44 -22.73 -2.79 -8.10
C PRO A 44 -22.60 -1.54 -7.22
N ILE A 45 -21.56 -0.76 -7.45
CA ILE A 45 -21.38 0.53 -6.76
C ILE A 45 -22.25 1.62 -7.39
N GLY A 46 -22.78 2.50 -6.54
CA GLY A 46 -23.53 3.68 -6.97
C GLY A 46 -22.63 4.92 -7.16
N PRO A 47 -23.17 6.04 -7.68
CA PRO A 47 -22.39 7.26 -7.92
C PRO A 47 -21.73 7.86 -6.68
N ALA A 48 -22.37 7.73 -5.51
CA ALA A 48 -21.81 8.21 -4.25
C ALA A 48 -20.56 7.41 -3.84
N GLU A 49 -20.63 6.08 -3.91
CA GLU A 49 -19.48 5.21 -3.61
C GLU A 49 -18.36 5.38 -4.65
N GLU A 50 -18.70 5.57 -5.94
CA GLU A 50 -17.71 5.90 -6.97
C GLU A 50 -16.90 7.15 -6.60
N GLU A 51 -17.57 8.21 -6.13
CA GLU A 51 -16.89 9.44 -5.71
C GLU A 51 -16.05 9.24 -4.43
N GLU A 52 -16.56 8.51 -3.45
CA GLU A 52 -15.79 8.16 -2.25
C GLU A 52 -14.51 7.37 -2.59
N ARG A 53 -14.61 6.40 -3.51
CA ARG A 53 -13.46 5.65 -4.03
C ARG A 53 -12.48 6.56 -4.75
N ARG A 54 -12.96 7.51 -5.56
CA ARG A 54 -12.11 8.49 -6.25
C ARG A 54 -11.32 9.34 -5.27
N VAL A 55 -11.98 9.91 -4.27
CA VAL A 55 -11.35 10.71 -3.22
C VAL A 55 -10.33 9.87 -2.45
N ARG A 56 -10.69 8.64 -2.08
CA ARG A 56 -9.78 7.70 -1.41
C ARG A 56 -8.55 7.38 -2.25
N ALA A 57 -8.71 7.06 -3.52
CA ALA A 57 -7.61 6.72 -4.42
C ALA A 57 -6.63 7.87 -4.55
N TRP A 58 -7.11 9.11 -4.75
CA TRP A 58 -6.23 10.28 -4.77
C TRP A 58 -5.52 10.51 -3.45
N GLY A 59 -6.21 10.39 -2.31
CA GLY A 59 -5.58 10.53 -1.00
C GLY A 59 -4.45 9.50 -0.77
N VAL A 60 -4.63 8.26 -1.25
CA VAL A 60 -3.58 7.22 -1.19
C VAL A 60 -2.41 7.57 -2.12
N VAL A 61 -2.70 7.94 -3.37
CA VAL A 61 -1.67 8.26 -4.38
C VAL A 61 -0.86 9.49 -3.97
N GLU A 62 -1.46 10.51 -3.37
CA GLU A 62 -0.77 11.70 -2.86
C GLU A 62 0.10 11.38 -1.64
N ALA A 63 -0.38 10.53 -0.73
CA ALA A 63 0.36 10.18 0.48
C ALA A 63 1.52 9.21 0.24
N LEU A 64 1.43 8.37 -0.78
CA LEU A 64 2.44 7.35 -1.11
C LEU A 64 3.25 7.68 -2.37
N GLY A 65 2.87 8.71 -3.12
CA GLY A 65 3.56 9.13 -4.34
C GLY A 65 4.84 9.93 -4.08
N PRO A 66 5.58 10.26 -5.15
CA PRO A 66 6.92 10.86 -5.06
C PRO A 66 7.01 12.13 -4.21
N GLY A 67 5.97 12.97 -4.23
CA GLY A 67 5.94 14.20 -3.45
C GLY A 67 5.82 14.02 -1.94
N ALA A 68 5.63 12.79 -1.46
CA ALA A 68 5.71 12.43 -0.04
C ALA A 68 7.08 11.90 0.38
N TRP A 69 7.99 11.59 -0.56
CA TRP A 69 9.28 10.96 -0.25
C TRP A 69 10.36 11.97 0.18
N GLY A 70 10.14 13.25 -0.11
CA GLY A 70 10.98 14.38 0.29
C GLY A 70 10.17 15.51 0.91
N GLU A 71 10.77 16.70 0.97
CA GLU A 71 10.14 17.90 1.51
C GLU A 71 9.53 18.76 0.39
N GLU A 72 8.47 18.25 -0.26
CA GLU A 72 7.68 19.05 -1.21
C GLU A 72 6.55 19.80 -0.49
N GLY A 73 6.26 21.03 -0.95
CA GLY A 73 5.06 21.76 -0.54
C GLY A 73 3.77 21.05 -1.01
N GLU A 74 2.64 21.35 -0.37
CA GLU A 74 1.37 20.66 -0.60
C GLU A 74 0.88 20.75 -2.06
N GLU A 75 0.95 21.93 -2.67
CA GLU A 75 0.54 22.13 -4.06
C GLU A 75 1.41 21.31 -5.03
N GLN A 76 2.74 21.36 -4.83
CA GLN A 76 3.68 20.58 -5.64
C GLN A 76 3.42 19.07 -5.49
N ARG A 77 3.16 18.60 -4.27
CA ARG A 77 2.86 17.19 -4.00
C ARG A 77 1.65 16.70 -4.81
N ARG A 78 0.58 17.49 -4.86
CA ARG A 78 -0.63 17.15 -5.63
C ARG A 78 -0.34 17.06 -7.13
N THR A 79 0.39 18.03 -7.69
CA THR A 79 0.79 17.99 -9.10
C THR A 79 1.69 16.79 -9.40
N THR A 80 2.69 16.55 -8.55
CA THR A 80 3.59 15.38 -8.66
C THR A 80 2.80 14.07 -8.63
N ALA A 81 1.82 13.95 -7.74
CA ALA A 81 0.95 12.77 -7.63
C ALA A 81 0.11 12.54 -8.89
N GLN A 82 -0.47 13.60 -9.47
CA GLN A 82 -1.26 13.53 -10.70
C GLN A 82 -0.43 13.06 -11.90
N GLU A 83 0.80 13.55 -12.04
CA GLU A 83 1.71 13.11 -13.10
C GLU A 83 2.18 11.68 -12.89
N TRP A 84 2.49 11.31 -11.64
CA TRP A 84 2.88 9.94 -11.30
C TRP A 84 1.75 8.93 -11.56
N ALA A 85 0.50 9.28 -11.23
CA ALA A 85 -0.68 8.45 -11.48
C ALA A 85 -0.85 8.07 -12.97
N LYS A 86 -0.44 8.94 -13.89
CA LYS A 86 -0.53 8.71 -15.35
C LYS A 86 0.59 7.84 -15.91
N ARG A 87 1.72 7.71 -15.18
CA ARG A 87 2.85 6.89 -15.63
C ARG A 87 2.43 5.43 -15.73
N ARG A 88 3.05 4.70 -16.67
CA ARG A 88 2.87 3.25 -16.77
C ARG A 88 3.54 2.57 -15.59
N PHE A 89 2.78 1.71 -14.89
CA PHE A 89 3.28 0.97 -13.75
C PHE A 89 4.54 0.14 -14.10
N ALA A 90 4.53 -0.51 -15.27
CA ALA A 90 5.63 -1.36 -15.72
C ALA A 90 6.95 -0.59 -15.98
N ASP A 91 6.86 0.72 -16.25
CA ASP A 91 8.01 1.58 -16.59
C ASP A 91 8.62 2.25 -15.33
N LEU A 92 8.02 2.04 -14.16
CA LEU A 92 8.52 2.60 -12.91
C LEU A 92 9.78 1.87 -12.41
N PRO A 93 10.69 2.55 -11.71
CA PRO A 93 11.74 1.88 -10.93
C PRO A 93 11.14 0.91 -9.88
N VAL A 94 11.91 -0.11 -9.51
CA VAL A 94 11.50 -1.17 -8.57
C VAL A 94 10.89 -0.63 -7.27
N GLY A 95 11.54 0.34 -6.61
CA GLY A 95 11.03 0.93 -5.36
C GLY A 95 9.69 1.64 -5.54
N GLU A 96 9.51 2.34 -6.66
CA GLU A 96 8.23 2.99 -6.98
C GLU A 96 7.14 1.95 -7.28
N GLN A 97 7.46 0.86 -8.00
CA GLN A 97 6.50 -0.24 -8.21
C GLN A 97 6.03 -0.83 -6.87
N ARG A 98 6.93 -0.98 -5.90
CA ARG A 98 6.58 -1.44 -4.54
C ARG A 98 5.64 -0.46 -3.83
N MET A 99 5.86 0.86 -3.97
CA MET A 99 4.95 1.88 -3.42
C MET A 99 3.55 1.80 -4.05
N VAL A 100 3.46 1.55 -5.36
CA VAL A 100 2.16 1.34 -6.04
C VAL A 100 1.46 0.09 -5.53
N LEU A 101 2.17 -1.01 -5.30
CA LEU A 101 1.59 -2.24 -4.77
C LEU A 101 1.11 -2.08 -3.32
N LEU A 102 1.84 -1.32 -2.50
CA LEU A 102 1.38 -0.93 -1.16
C LEU A 102 0.12 -0.05 -1.24
N ALA A 103 0.11 0.96 -2.11
CA ALA A 103 -1.05 1.82 -2.34
C ALA A 103 -2.28 0.99 -2.75
N ARG A 104 -2.11 0.04 -3.68
CA ARG A 104 -3.16 -0.92 -4.08
C ARG A 104 -3.67 -1.74 -2.89
N ALA A 105 -2.81 -2.22 -2.01
CA ALA A 105 -3.22 -3.01 -0.84
C ALA A 105 -4.05 -2.18 0.17
N LEU A 106 -3.78 -0.87 0.27
CA LEU A 106 -4.40 0.01 1.25
C LEU A 106 -5.65 0.74 0.73
N VAL A 107 -5.81 0.90 -0.58
CA VAL A 107 -6.88 1.73 -1.15
C VAL A 107 -8.28 1.21 -0.76
N GLY A 108 -8.47 -0.11 -0.80
CA GLY A 108 -9.76 -0.76 -0.56
C GLY A 108 -10.14 -0.93 0.92
N ARG A 109 -9.30 -0.51 1.87
CA ARG A 109 -9.52 -0.66 3.32
C ARG A 109 -9.90 -2.09 3.73
N ALA A 110 -9.15 -3.08 3.22
CA ALA A 110 -9.38 -4.47 3.58
C ALA A 110 -9.31 -4.68 5.11
N PRO A 111 -10.23 -5.47 5.72
CA PRO A 111 -10.23 -5.72 7.16
C PRO A 111 -8.93 -6.34 7.69
N LEU A 112 -8.20 -7.05 6.82
CA LEU A 112 -6.89 -7.62 7.12
C LEU A 112 -5.92 -7.29 5.99
N VAL A 113 -4.78 -6.69 6.33
CA VAL A 113 -3.68 -6.39 5.41
C VAL A 113 -2.46 -7.22 5.79
N LEU A 114 -1.88 -7.92 4.81
CA LEU A 114 -0.64 -8.67 4.97
C LEU A 114 0.49 -7.92 4.27
N LEU A 115 1.51 -7.53 5.04
CA LEU A 115 2.68 -6.81 4.55
C LEU A 115 3.90 -7.73 4.64
N ASP A 116 4.23 -8.37 3.53
CA ASP A 116 5.34 -9.33 3.44
C ASP A 116 6.59 -8.67 2.84
N GLU A 117 7.63 -8.48 3.66
CA GLU A 117 8.92 -7.90 3.26
C GLU A 117 8.75 -6.59 2.45
N VAL A 118 7.76 -5.79 2.85
CA VAL A 118 7.16 -4.74 2.02
C VAL A 118 8.10 -3.57 1.73
N TRP A 119 9.11 -3.34 2.58
CA TRP A 119 10.07 -2.24 2.41
C TRP A 119 11.19 -2.54 1.42
N SER A 120 11.32 -3.80 1.00
CA SER A 120 12.44 -4.23 0.17
C SER A 120 12.50 -3.48 -1.17
N GLY A 121 13.66 -2.87 -1.45
CA GLY A 121 13.89 -2.08 -2.66
C GLY A 121 13.32 -0.66 -2.63
N MET A 122 12.71 -0.22 -1.53
CA MET A 122 12.30 1.16 -1.32
C MET A 122 13.45 2.02 -0.76
N GLY A 123 13.53 3.28 -1.16
CA GLY A 123 14.45 4.26 -0.57
C GLY A 123 13.96 4.76 0.80
N ALA A 124 14.85 5.39 1.58
CA ALA A 124 14.51 5.86 2.93
C ALA A 124 13.30 6.83 2.96
N GLY A 125 13.18 7.71 1.96
CA GLY A 125 12.02 8.61 1.83
C GLY A 125 10.70 7.89 1.60
N MET A 126 10.71 6.86 0.75
CA MET A 126 9.54 6.01 0.49
C MET A 126 9.10 5.26 1.75
N VAL A 127 10.05 4.66 2.47
CA VAL A 127 9.76 3.94 3.72
C VAL A 127 9.17 4.89 4.77
N ARG A 128 9.73 6.10 4.92
CA ARG A 128 9.17 7.12 5.82
C ARG A 128 7.72 7.48 5.44
N ALA A 129 7.47 7.78 4.17
CA ALA A 129 6.14 8.12 3.68
C ALA A 129 5.13 6.97 3.91
N ALA A 130 5.53 5.73 3.60
CA ALA A 130 4.71 4.55 3.81
C ALA A 130 4.35 4.35 5.29
N ARG A 131 5.33 4.47 6.20
CA ARG A 131 5.08 4.37 7.65
C ARG A 131 4.18 5.48 8.16
N ALA A 132 4.42 6.73 7.74
CA ALA A 132 3.58 7.87 8.11
C ALA A 132 2.13 7.65 7.64
N TYR A 133 1.94 7.16 6.41
CA TYR A 133 0.61 6.88 5.89
C TYR A 133 -0.11 5.77 6.65
N LEU A 134 0.61 4.68 6.99
CA LEU A 134 0.05 3.57 7.76
C LEU A 134 -0.39 3.97 9.16
N ARG A 135 0.39 4.83 9.84
CA ARG A 135 0.13 5.23 11.23
C ARG A 135 -0.84 6.40 11.35
N GLU A 136 -0.69 7.41 10.51
CA GLU A 136 -1.27 8.74 10.72
C GLU A 136 -2.07 9.24 9.50
N GLY A 137 -1.69 8.84 8.28
CA GLY A 137 -2.30 9.32 7.04
C GLY A 137 -3.62 8.63 6.63
N GLY A 138 -4.21 7.81 7.51
CA GLY A 138 -5.44 7.07 7.21
C GLY A 138 -5.23 5.85 6.31
N GLY A 139 -4.02 5.30 6.26
CA GLY A 139 -3.73 4.03 5.57
C GLY A 139 -4.46 2.86 6.19
N VAL A 140 -4.46 2.76 7.52
CA VAL A 140 -5.12 1.70 8.31
C VAL A 140 -5.96 2.33 9.41
N GLY A 141 -7.22 1.91 9.53
CA GLY A 141 -8.15 2.35 10.57
C GLY A 141 -8.27 1.40 11.77
N PRO A 142 -9.02 1.78 12.82
CA PRO A 142 -9.17 0.99 14.05
C PRO A 142 -9.89 -0.36 13.85
N GLU A 143 -10.68 -0.49 12.79
CA GLU A 143 -11.40 -1.73 12.44
C GLU A 143 -10.59 -2.67 11.52
N GLN A 144 -9.33 -2.35 11.25
CA GLN A 144 -8.45 -3.15 10.39
C GLN A 144 -7.32 -3.78 11.21
N ALA A 145 -6.92 -4.98 10.80
CA ALA A 145 -5.74 -5.67 11.32
C ALA A 145 -4.62 -5.67 10.28
N VAL A 146 -3.37 -5.61 10.74
CA VAL A 146 -2.18 -5.69 9.89
C VAL A 146 -1.26 -6.79 10.42
N VAL A 147 -0.82 -7.67 9.52
CA VAL A 147 0.26 -8.63 9.80
C VAL A 147 1.47 -8.17 9.01
N VAL A 148 2.56 -7.87 9.71
CA VAL A 148 3.84 -7.52 9.11
C VAL A 148 4.76 -8.72 9.22
N ILE A 149 5.31 -9.16 8.09
CA ILE A 149 6.30 -10.24 8.00
C ILE A 149 7.62 -9.59 7.60
N THR A 150 8.60 -9.68 8.50
CA THR A 150 9.93 -9.07 8.32
C THR A 150 10.96 -9.83 9.15
N HIS A 151 12.21 -9.72 8.75
CA HIS A 151 13.39 -10.17 9.48
C HIS A 151 13.99 -9.11 10.41
N TRP A 152 13.50 -7.86 10.37
CA TRP A 152 13.99 -6.73 11.15
C TRP A 152 12.87 -6.14 12.02
N ALA A 153 13.05 -6.08 13.34
CA ALA A 153 12.00 -5.56 14.23
C ALA A 153 11.76 -4.06 14.03
N GLU A 154 12.81 -3.31 13.69
CA GLU A 154 12.79 -1.89 13.37
C GLU A 154 11.99 -1.57 12.10
N GLU A 155 11.67 -2.57 11.29
CA GLU A 155 10.82 -2.44 10.11
C GLU A 155 9.33 -2.33 10.42
N VAL A 156 8.90 -2.72 11.62
CA VAL A 156 7.50 -2.64 12.02
C VAL A 156 7.10 -1.17 12.23
N PRO A 157 6.02 -0.68 11.60
CA PRO A 157 5.62 0.73 11.72
C PRO A 157 5.14 1.14 13.11
N TRP A 158 4.67 0.18 13.92
CA TRP A 158 4.07 0.43 15.23
C TRP A 158 4.88 -0.23 16.35
N THR A 159 4.66 0.23 17.57
CA THR A 159 5.30 -0.31 18.78
C THR A 159 4.39 -1.29 19.54
N ARG A 160 4.95 -1.97 20.54
CA ARG A 160 4.16 -2.88 21.41
C ARG A 160 3.12 -2.11 22.24
N GLU A 161 3.43 -0.88 22.64
CA GLU A 161 2.53 0.01 23.36
C GLU A 161 1.33 0.43 22.48
N GLU A 162 1.55 0.50 21.17
CA GLU A 162 0.51 0.72 20.16
C GLU A 162 -0.27 -0.57 19.80
N GLY A 163 -0.04 -1.67 20.54
CA GLY A 163 -0.78 -2.93 20.42
C GLY A 163 -0.14 -4.00 19.55
N VAL A 164 1.10 -3.81 19.09
CA VAL A 164 1.81 -4.83 18.29
C VAL A 164 2.07 -6.09 19.11
N LYS A 165 1.64 -7.22 18.56
CA LYS A 165 1.97 -8.56 19.05
C LYS A 165 3.06 -9.15 18.17
N VAL A 166 4.16 -9.59 18.79
CA VAL A 166 5.31 -10.15 18.07
C VAL A 166 5.22 -11.68 18.10
N PHE A 167 5.28 -12.29 16.92
CA PHE A 167 5.35 -13.73 16.73
C PHE A 167 6.68 -14.09 16.08
N ARG A 168 7.56 -14.76 16.82
CA ARG A 168 8.89 -15.15 16.32
C ARG A 168 8.86 -16.55 15.75
N LEU A 169 9.39 -16.71 14.55
CA LEU A 169 9.62 -17.99 13.90
C LEU A 169 11.09 -18.38 14.05
N HIS A 170 11.38 -19.56 14.59
CA HIS A 170 12.74 -20.10 14.68
C HIS A 170 12.72 -21.62 14.59
N GLY A 171 13.53 -22.21 13.71
CA GLY A 171 13.61 -23.67 13.53
C GLY A 171 12.28 -24.33 13.13
N GLY A 172 11.44 -23.64 12.36
CA GLY A 172 10.12 -24.14 11.95
C GLY A 172 9.03 -24.05 13.04
N VAL A 173 9.34 -23.48 14.20
CA VAL A 173 8.39 -23.29 15.30
C VAL A 173 8.11 -21.82 15.52
N GLY A 174 6.83 -21.48 15.70
CA GLY A 174 6.39 -20.12 16.01
C GLY A 174 6.02 -19.95 17.47
N ARG A 175 6.47 -18.86 18.09
CA ARG A 175 6.14 -18.50 19.47
C ARG A 175 5.76 -17.02 19.60
N VAL A 176 4.79 -16.73 20.47
CA VAL A 176 4.51 -15.35 20.88
C VAL A 176 5.65 -14.89 21.77
N VAL A 177 6.17 -13.69 21.51
CA VAL A 177 7.25 -13.09 22.29
C VAL A 177 6.65 -12.17 23.37
N GLY A 178 6.93 -12.49 24.64
CA GLY A 178 6.43 -11.72 25.78
C GLY A 178 7.04 -10.31 25.89
N PRO A 179 6.53 -9.46 26.80
CA PRO A 179 7.17 -8.19 27.13
C PRO A 179 8.58 -8.43 27.71
N GLY A 180 9.61 -7.77 27.17
CA GLY A 180 10.99 -7.85 27.67
C GLY A 180 11.84 -9.00 27.12
N GLU A 181 11.30 -9.82 26.22
CA GLU A 181 12.07 -10.85 25.51
C GLU A 181 12.50 -10.34 24.12
N GLU A 182 13.81 -10.17 23.91
CA GLU A 182 14.41 -9.88 22.58
C GLU A 182 14.67 -11.13 21.75
#